data_AF-A0A6P8X3E8-F1
#
_entry.id   AF-A0A6P8X3E8-F1
#
_cell.length_a   1.000
_cell.length_b   1.000
_cell.length_c   1.000
_cell.angle_alpha   90.00
_cell.angle_beta   90.00
_cell.angle_gamma   90.00
#
_symmetry.space_group_name_H-M   'P 1'
#
loop_
_entity.id
_entity.type
_entity.pdbx_description
1 polymer ?
#
loop_
_entity_poly.entity_id
_entity_poly.type
_entity_poly.pdbx_seq_one_letter_code
_entity_poly.pdbx_strand_id
1 'polypeptide(L)'
;MQSGFLLFIFLTLLCICHGNEKCYEIHSVTQSELESMPRNTILDGLPLKMKCFLKCLMDDILGVDGRIDLSRIDGNEELEPRRNKLEKCKERYDSYIINNADEACDYAVKVLQCLRVTKN
;
A
#
# COMPACT_ATOMS: atom_id res chain seq x y z
N MET A 1 35.55 -24.48 -5.29
CA MET A 1 34.73 -23.58 -4.44
C MET A 1 33.92 -22.64 -5.33
N GLN A 2 32.82 -23.10 -5.93
CA GLN A 2 31.96 -22.25 -6.80
C GLN A 2 30.46 -22.57 -6.65
N SER A 3 30.11 -23.66 -5.95
CA SER A 3 28.72 -24.15 -5.86
C SER A 3 27.87 -23.48 -4.77
N GLY A 4 28.47 -22.72 -3.85
CA GLY A 4 27.76 -22.05 -2.75
C GLY A 4 27.23 -20.64 -3.08
N PHE A 5 27.84 -19.97 -4.06
CA PHE A 5 27.51 -18.59 -4.40
C PHE A 5 26.19 -18.47 -5.19
N LEU A 6 25.89 -19.46 -6.04
CA LEU A 6 24.64 -19.53 -6.80
C LEU A 6 23.43 -19.77 -5.89
N LEU A 7 23.60 -20.53 -4.80
CA LEU A 7 22.55 -20.84 -3.83
C LEU A 7 22.13 -19.60 -3.03
N PHE A 8 23.08 -18.72 -2.70
CA PHE A 8 22.82 -17.45 -2.00
C PHE A 8 22.03 -16.45 -2.86
N ILE A 9 22.32 -16.37 -4.17
CA ILE A 9 21.61 -15.49 -5.11
C ILE A 9 20.15 -15.93 -5.29
N PHE A 10 19.90 -17.24 -5.36
CA PHE A 10 18.54 -17.79 -5.44
C PHE A 10 17.71 -17.55 -4.17
N LEU A 11 18.35 -17.60 -2.99
CA LEU A 11 17.68 -17.31 -1.70
C LEU A 11 17.31 -15.83 -1.54
N THR A 12 18.11 -14.91 -2.08
CA THR A 12 17.79 -13.47 -2.03
C THR A 12 16.69 -13.04 -3.00
N LEU A 13 16.50 -13.73 -4.12
CA LEU A 13 15.46 -13.38 -5.10
C LEU A 13 14.03 -13.70 -4.62
N LEU A 14 13.85 -14.65 -3.71
CA LEU A 14 12.52 -15.09 -3.23
C LEU A 14 11.91 -14.20 -2.13
N CYS A 15 12.66 -13.25 -1.58
CA CYS A 15 12.15 -12.40 -0.50
C CYS A 15 11.34 -11.18 -0.98
N ILE A 16 11.42 -10.80 -2.26
CA ILE A 16 10.83 -9.53 -2.74
C ILE A 16 9.32 -9.68 -3.07
N CYS A 17 8.81 -10.90 -3.23
CA CYS A 17 7.38 -11.14 -3.52
C CYS A 17 6.50 -11.34 -2.26
N HIS A 18 7.08 -11.40 -1.06
CA HIS A 18 6.38 -11.86 0.15
C HIS A 18 5.42 -10.84 0.77
N GLY A 19 5.54 -9.55 0.46
CA GLY A 19 4.68 -8.50 1.04
C GLY A 19 3.23 -8.61 0.56
N ASN A 20 3.05 -8.83 -0.74
CA ASN A 20 1.73 -8.84 -1.37
C ASN A 20 0.96 -10.12 -1.04
N GLU A 21 1.61 -11.29 -1.06
CA GLU A 21 0.98 -12.59 -0.76
C GLU A 21 0.34 -12.63 0.62
N LYS A 22 1.00 -12.07 1.64
CA LYS A 22 0.45 -11.98 3.00
C LYS A 22 -0.83 -11.17 3.08
N CYS A 23 -0.91 -10.05 2.34
CA CYS A 23 -2.11 -9.21 2.34
C CYS A 23 -3.32 -9.94 1.72
N TYR A 24 -3.09 -10.75 0.67
CA TYR A 24 -4.15 -11.57 0.07
C TYR A 24 -4.73 -12.56 1.09
N GLU A 25 -3.85 -13.27 1.80
CA GLU A 25 -4.25 -14.25 2.82
C GLU A 25 -5.00 -13.60 4.00
N ILE A 26 -4.41 -12.54 4.58
CA ILE A 26 -4.98 -11.86 5.76
C ILE A 26 -6.37 -11.31 5.48
N HIS A 27 -6.59 -10.75 4.29
CA HIS A 27 -7.85 -10.08 3.96
C HIS A 27 -8.81 -10.94 3.12
N SER A 28 -8.45 -12.21 2.84
CA SER A 28 -9.27 -13.12 2.02
C SER A 28 -9.72 -12.46 0.72
N VAL A 29 -8.77 -11.78 0.07
CA VAL A 29 -8.94 -11.17 -1.25
C VAL A 29 -8.36 -12.15 -2.25
N THR A 30 -9.05 -12.37 -3.37
CA THR A 30 -8.49 -13.17 -4.46
C THR A 30 -7.96 -12.27 -5.56
N GLN A 31 -7.01 -12.79 -6.34
CA GLN A 31 -6.53 -12.11 -7.53
C GLN A 31 -7.65 -11.85 -8.55
N SER A 32 -8.60 -12.78 -8.69
CA SER A 32 -9.77 -12.61 -9.58
C SER A 32 -10.68 -11.46 -9.15
N GLU A 33 -10.87 -11.24 -7.85
CA GLU A 33 -11.62 -10.08 -7.36
C GLU A 33 -10.92 -8.76 -7.74
N LEU A 34 -9.59 -8.69 -7.65
CA LEU A 34 -8.83 -7.50 -8.08
C LEU A 34 -8.88 -7.29 -9.60
N GLU A 35 -8.69 -8.34 -10.38
CA GLU A 35 -8.71 -8.28 -11.84
C GLU A 35 -10.09 -7.89 -12.39
N SER A 36 -11.16 -8.26 -11.68
CA SER A 36 -12.51 -7.85 -12.02
C SER A 36 -12.83 -6.39 -11.73
N MET A 37 -11.99 -5.68 -10.94
CA MET A 37 -12.28 -4.30 -10.56
C MET A 37 -12.04 -3.34 -11.74
N PRO A 38 -13.05 -2.53 -12.12
CA PRO A 38 -12.88 -1.48 -13.12
C PRO A 38 -11.76 -0.52 -12.74
N ARG A 39 -11.00 -0.04 -13.73
CA ARG A 39 -9.92 0.95 -13.51
C ARG A 39 -10.41 2.26 -12.88
N ASN A 40 -11.67 2.61 -13.10
CA ASN A 40 -12.34 3.80 -12.56
C ASN A 40 -13.09 3.54 -11.25
N THR A 41 -12.87 2.38 -10.61
CA THR A 41 -13.48 2.07 -9.31
C THR A 41 -13.16 3.16 -8.30
N ILE A 42 -14.22 3.65 -7.64
CA ILE A 42 -14.12 4.57 -6.50
C ILE A 42 -13.69 3.74 -5.30
N LEU A 43 -12.45 3.89 -4.88
CA LEU A 43 -11.87 3.03 -3.85
C LEU A 43 -12.61 3.16 -2.50
N ASP A 44 -13.12 4.35 -2.19
CA ASP A 44 -13.88 4.62 -0.95
C ASP A 44 -15.21 3.85 -0.88
N GLY A 45 -15.73 3.40 -2.02
CA GLY A 45 -16.94 2.57 -2.11
C GLY A 45 -16.70 1.07 -2.00
N LEU A 46 -15.44 0.64 -1.83
CA LEU A 46 -15.10 -0.78 -1.74
C LEU A 46 -15.57 -1.41 -0.41
N PRO A 47 -15.81 -2.73 -0.39
CA PRO A 47 -16.01 -3.45 0.86
C PRO A 47 -14.81 -3.29 1.80
N LEU A 48 -15.06 -3.27 3.11
CA LEU A 48 -14.02 -3.07 4.13
C LEU A 48 -12.81 -4.00 3.95
N LYS A 49 -13.03 -5.28 3.63
CA LYS A 49 -11.94 -6.24 3.36
C LYS A 49 -10.97 -5.77 2.28
N MET A 50 -11.49 -5.17 1.21
CA MET A 50 -10.70 -4.64 0.10
C MET A 50 -9.97 -3.36 0.48
N LYS A 51 -10.62 -2.51 1.29
CA LYS A 51 -9.97 -1.31 1.81
C LYS A 51 -8.79 -1.66 2.71
N CYS A 52 -8.96 -2.64 3.59
CA CYS A 52 -7.90 -3.10 4.47
C CYS A 52 -6.80 -3.85 3.72
N PHE A 53 -7.15 -4.62 2.68
CA PHE A 53 -6.17 -5.17 1.75
C PHE A 53 -5.31 -4.07 1.12
N LEU A 54 -5.92 -3.00 0.59
CA LEU A 54 -5.18 -1.88 0.02
C LEU A 54 -4.32 -1.16 1.06
N LYS A 55 -4.79 -1.00 2.31
CA LYS A 55 -3.98 -0.50 3.42
C LYS A 55 -2.77 -1.41 3.68
N CYS A 56 -2.96 -2.72 3.70
CA CYS A 56 -1.89 -3.70 3.92
C CYS A 56 -0.79 -3.60 2.86
N LEU A 57 -1.14 -3.37 1.59
CA LEU A 57 -0.16 -3.12 0.54
C LEU A 57 0.66 -1.83 0.73
N MET A 58 0.20 -0.92 1.59
CA MET A 58 0.90 0.33 1.92
C MET A 58 1.68 0.25 3.22
N ASP A 59 1.76 -0.90 3.89
CA ASP A 59 2.28 -1.00 5.26
C ASP A 59 3.71 -0.44 5.40
N ASP A 60 4.53 -0.60 4.37
CA ASP A 60 5.91 -0.08 4.32
C ASP A 60 6.01 1.44 4.45
N ILE A 61 4.94 2.18 4.11
CA ILE A 61 4.89 3.65 4.16
C ILE A 61 3.95 4.19 5.23
N LEU A 62 3.35 3.32 6.03
CA LEU A 62 2.51 3.71 7.15
C LEU A 62 3.34 3.82 8.43
N GLY A 63 3.09 4.87 9.20
CA GLY A 63 3.57 5.04 10.56
C GLY A 63 2.79 4.17 11.55
N VAL A 64 3.25 4.16 12.79
CA VAL A 64 2.61 3.42 13.90
C VAL A 64 1.19 3.91 14.22
N ASP A 65 0.85 5.14 13.79
CA ASP A 65 -0.47 5.75 13.92
C ASP A 65 -1.42 5.34 12.77
N GLY A 66 -0.98 4.47 11.87
CA GLY A 66 -1.74 4.04 10.70
C GLY A 66 -1.85 5.09 9.60
N ARG A 67 -1.09 6.20 9.69
CA ARG A 67 -1.05 7.25 8.68
C ARG A 67 0.18 7.14 7.81
N ILE A 68 0.19 7.85 6.67
CA ILE A 68 1.39 7.94 5.86
C ILE A 68 2.51 8.62 6.64
N ASP A 69 3.68 7.98 6.67
CA ASP A 69 4.91 8.50 7.24
C ASP A 69 5.89 8.79 6.09
N LEU A 70 6.08 10.07 5.77
CA LEU A 70 6.92 10.50 4.66
C LEU A 70 8.41 10.20 4.89
N SER A 71 8.83 9.92 6.12
CA SER A 71 10.22 9.50 6.37
C SER A 71 10.50 8.08 5.87
N ARG A 72 9.47 7.25 5.68
CA ARG A 72 9.59 5.86 5.23
C ARG A 72 9.73 5.72 3.72
N ILE A 73 9.52 6.78 2.97
CA ILE A 73 9.72 6.80 1.51
C ILE A 73 11.11 7.31 1.12
N ASP A 74 11.92 7.73 2.08
CA ASP A 74 13.29 8.20 1.85
C ASP A 74 14.13 7.11 1.16
N GLY A 75 14.63 7.41 -0.04
CA GLY A 75 15.45 6.47 -0.81
C GLY A 75 14.67 5.36 -1.53
N ASN A 76 13.34 5.39 -1.53
CA ASN A 76 12.52 4.51 -2.37
C ASN A 76 12.39 5.12 -3.78
N GLU A 77 13.10 4.56 -4.77
CA GLU A 77 13.13 5.09 -6.15
C GLU A 77 11.75 5.17 -6.82
N GLU A 78 10.79 4.34 -6.42
CA GLU A 78 9.43 4.36 -6.99
C GLU A 78 8.55 5.45 -6.36
N LEU A 79 8.71 5.69 -5.05
CA LEU A 79 7.83 6.57 -4.28
C LEU A 79 8.39 7.99 -4.12
N GLU A 80 9.71 8.16 -4.16
CA GLU A 80 10.37 9.47 -4.09
C GLU A 80 9.84 10.45 -5.14
N PRO A 81 9.71 10.09 -6.44
CA PRO A 81 9.15 10.99 -7.44
C PRO A 81 7.70 11.42 -7.15
N ARG A 82 7.00 10.66 -6.29
CA ARG A 82 5.62 10.89 -5.89
C ARG A 82 5.50 11.55 -4.52
N ARG A 83 6.61 11.82 -3.81
CA ARG A 83 6.64 12.42 -2.46
C ARG A 83 5.73 13.62 -2.32
N ASN A 84 5.91 14.64 -3.17
CA ASN A 84 5.12 15.89 -3.10
C ASN A 84 3.61 15.64 -3.29
N LYS A 85 3.25 14.62 -4.08
CA LYS A 85 1.85 14.25 -4.32
C LYS A 85 1.28 13.50 -3.12
N LEU A 86 2.08 12.62 -2.54
CA LEU A 86 1.75 11.87 -1.33
C LEU A 86 1.58 12.79 -0.14
N GLU A 87 2.47 13.77 0.04
CA GLU A 87 2.37 14.83 1.05
C GLU A 87 1.06 15.60 0.93
N LYS A 88 0.74 16.15 -0.25
CA LYS A 88 -0.54 16.85 -0.48
C LYS A 88 -1.77 15.99 -0.20
N CYS A 89 -1.71 14.70 -0.55
CA CYS A 89 -2.82 13.78 -0.29
C CYS A 89 -2.92 13.39 1.19
N LYS A 90 -1.80 13.27 1.90
CA LYS A 90 -1.76 13.09 3.35
C LYS A 90 -2.38 14.31 4.05
N GLU A 91 -1.90 15.52 3.75
CA GLU A 91 -2.37 16.79 4.32
C GLU A 91 -3.88 16.98 4.16
N ARG A 92 -4.44 16.60 3.00
CA ARG A 92 -5.88 16.65 2.73
C ARG A 92 -6.71 15.86 3.75
N TYR A 93 -6.14 14.83 4.35
CA TYR A 93 -6.81 13.93 5.30
C TYR A 93 -6.16 13.94 6.70
N ASP A 94 -5.36 14.95 7.05
CA ASP A 94 -4.75 15.04 8.38
C ASP A 94 -5.80 15.13 9.50
N SER A 95 -6.93 15.78 9.24
CA SER A 95 -8.05 15.88 10.18
C SER A 95 -8.94 14.63 10.27
N TYR A 96 -8.72 13.63 9.41
CA TYR A 96 -9.46 12.37 9.47
C TYR A 96 -9.15 11.65 10.78
N ILE A 97 -10.16 11.26 11.57
CA ILE A 97 -9.93 10.64 12.88
C ILE A 97 -9.79 9.13 12.72
N ILE A 98 -8.73 8.55 13.28
CA ILE A 98 -8.50 7.10 13.33
C ILE A 98 -8.55 6.65 14.79
N ASN A 99 -9.65 6.01 15.17
CA ASN A 99 -9.89 5.44 16.50
C ASN A 99 -9.82 3.91 16.48
N ASN A 100 -9.93 3.30 15.30
CA ASN A 100 -9.94 1.85 15.13
C ASN A 100 -9.30 1.43 13.79
N ALA A 101 -9.16 0.12 13.60
CA ALA A 101 -8.54 -0.46 12.42
C ALA A 101 -9.32 -0.19 11.13
N ASP A 102 -10.65 -0.17 11.18
CA ASP A 102 -11.50 0.04 10.01
C ASP A 102 -11.34 1.47 9.47
N GLU A 103 -11.31 2.46 10.37
CA GLU A 103 -11.03 3.85 10.04
C GLU A 103 -9.61 4.03 9.46
N ALA A 104 -8.63 3.25 9.92
CA ALA A 104 -7.30 3.25 9.32
C ALA A 104 -7.33 2.74 7.86
N CYS A 105 -8.16 1.73 7.56
CA CYS A 105 -8.35 1.23 6.20
C CYS A 105 -9.03 2.26 5.30
N ASP A 106 -10.05 2.94 5.82
CA ASP A 106 -10.74 4.04 5.13
C ASP A 106 -9.77 5.20 4.83
N TYR A 107 -8.95 5.61 5.80
CA TYR A 107 -7.93 6.63 5.61
C TYR A 107 -6.98 6.30 4.45
N ALA A 108 -6.40 5.09 4.47
CA ALA A 108 -5.45 4.65 3.45
C ALA A 108 -6.04 4.71 2.04
N VAL A 109 -7.29 4.26 1.90
CA VAL A 109 -8.02 4.28 0.64
C VAL A 109 -8.33 5.70 0.16
N LYS A 110 -8.67 6.62 1.06
CA LYS A 110 -8.88 8.03 0.71
C LYS A 110 -7.59 8.68 0.19
N VAL A 111 -6.45 8.38 0.80
CA VAL A 111 -5.14 8.83 0.32
C VAL A 111 -4.83 8.23 -1.06
N LEU A 112 -5.02 6.92 -1.25
CA LEU A 112 -4.83 6.25 -2.55
C LEU A 112 -5.72 6.83 -3.65
N GLN A 113 -6.99 7.10 -3.34
CA GLN A 113 -7.91 7.73 -4.28
C GLN A 113 -7.43 9.13 -4.67
N CYS A 114 -6.92 9.92 -3.71
CA CYS A 114 -6.32 11.22 -3.98
C CYS A 114 -5.11 11.12 -4.93
N LEU A 115 -4.24 10.13 -4.71
CA LEU A 115 -3.09 9.86 -5.58
C LEU A 115 -3.49 9.49 -7.02
N ARG A 116 -4.65 8.85 -7.22
CA ARG A 116 -5.19 8.56 -8.58
C ARG A 116 -5.75 9.80 -9.28
N VAL A 117 -6.43 10.69 -8.56
CA VAL A 117 -7.25 11.77 -9.14
C VAL A 117 -6.43 13.01 -9.53
N THR A 118 -5.25 13.21 -8.97
CA THR A 118 -4.38 14.33 -9.36
C THR A 118 -3.70 14.02 -10.70
N LYS A 119 -4.36 14.45 -11.80
CA LYS A 119 -3.73 14.67 -13.11
C LYS A 119 -2.63 15.72 -12.96
N ASN A 120 -1.50 15.50 -13.65
CA ASN A 120 -0.54 16.56 -13.98
C ASN A 120 -1.25 17.72 -14.69
#